data_AF-A0A840CXZ1-F1
#
_entry.id   AF-A0A840CXZ1-F1
#
_cell.length_a   1.000
_cell.length_b   1.000
_cell.length_c   1.000
_cell.angle_alpha   90.00
_cell.angle_beta   90.00
_cell.angle_gamma   90.00
#
_symmetry.space_group_name_H-M   'P 1'
#
loop_
_entity.id
_entity.type
_entity.pdbx_description
1 polymer ?
#
loop_
_entity_poly.entity_id
_entity_poly.type
_entity_poly.pdbx_seq_one_letter_code
_entity_poly.pdbx_strand_id
1 'polypeptide(L)'
;MNYKELFKTAMKLISSPAKAWEEISIEEDRQKVYIAFVYPMIGLCALSVFIGSLLTNGWGGPQSFQIAMTACCAVAVALFGGYFLAAYAINEMRVKMFGLVSNKALVQRFAGYALVVPFLLQIITGLLPDFRIIAWLLQFYIVYVIWEGAPILMKTEEKIRLKFTLISSALLIFCPAIIQFIFNKLTTILN
;
A
#
# COMPACT_ATOMS: atom_id res chain seq x y z
N MET A 1 -10.65 -12.21 -12.65
CA MET A 1 -10.26 -10.94 -11.98
C MET A 1 -10.89 -9.78 -12.73
N ASN A 2 -11.74 -8.97 -12.10
CA ASN A 2 -12.42 -7.86 -12.78
C ASN A 2 -11.63 -6.55 -12.59
N TYR A 3 -10.72 -6.26 -13.52
CA TYR A 3 -9.88 -5.05 -13.46
C TYR A 3 -10.69 -3.75 -13.41
N LYS A 4 -11.89 -3.73 -14.01
CA LYS A 4 -12.77 -2.55 -13.95
C LYS A 4 -13.19 -2.24 -12.51
N GLU A 5 -13.51 -3.28 -11.73
CA GLU A 5 -13.85 -3.13 -10.31
C GLU A 5 -12.64 -2.68 -9.49
N LEU A 6 -11.44 -3.23 -9.76
CA LEU A 6 -10.21 -2.81 -9.09
C LEU A 6 -9.95 -1.31 -9.23
N PHE A 7 -9.95 -0.80 -10.46
CA PHE A 7 -9.72 0.62 -10.73
C PHE A 7 -10.86 1.50 -10.23
N LYS A 8 -12.11 1.02 -10.31
CA LYS A 8 -13.26 1.74 -9.76
C LYS A 8 -13.13 1.90 -8.24
N THR A 9 -12.76 0.86 -7.52
CA THR A 9 -12.51 0.92 -6.07
C THR A 9 -11.36 1.87 -5.75
N ALA A 10 -10.24 1.77 -6.48
CA ALA A 10 -9.11 2.67 -6.29
C ALA A 10 -9.49 4.14 -6.53
N MET A 11 -10.16 4.43 -7.65
CA MET A 11 -10.61 5.79 -7.99
C MET A 11 -11.59 6.34 -6.96
N LYS A 12 -12.49 5.49 -6.44
CA LYS A 12 -13.45 5.90 -5.41
C LYS A 12 -12.79 6.20 -4.07
N LEU A 13 -11.83 5.36 -3.65
CA LEU A 13 -11.05 5.61 -2.43
C LEU A 13 -10.25 6.90 -2.51
N ILE A 14 -9.78 7.30 -3.70
CA ILE A 14 -9.06 8.57 -3.87
C ILE A 14 -10.03 9.75 -3.96
N SER A 15 -11.10 9.65 -4.75
CA SER A 15 -12.01 10.79 -5.02
C SER A 15 -13.05 11.03 -3.93
N SER A 16 -13.48 9.99 -3.21
CA SER A 16 -14.50 10.08 -2.16
C SER A 16 -14.27 9.00 -1.09
N PRO A 17 -13.22 9.15 -0.25
CA PRO A 17 -12.86 8.12 0.72
C PRO A 17 -14.00 7.74 1.66
N ALA A 18 -14.74 8.72 2.22
CA ALA A 18 -15.87 8.47 3.11
C ALA A 18 -16.90 7.50 2.50
N LYS A 19 -17.39 7.82 1.29
CA LYS A 19 -18.34 6.96 0.55
C LYS A 19 -17.74 5.60 0.20
N ALA A 20 -16.45 5.55 -0.12
CA ALA A 20 -15.78 4.28 -0.40
C ALA A 20 -15.74 3.38 0.84
N TRP A 21 -15.43 3.94 2.00
CA TRP A 21 -15.38 3.21 3.26
C TRP A 21 -16.74 2.73 3.71
N GLU A 22 -17.81 3.51 3.51
CA GLU A 22 -19.19 3.08 3.78
C GLU A 22 -19.53 1.82 2.97
N GLU A 23 -19.29 1.83 1.66
CA GLU A 23 -19.54 0.66 0.81
C GLU A 23 -18.68 -0.54 1.22
N ILE A 24 -17.40 -0.33 1.51
CA ILE A 24 -16.48 -1.38 1.97
C ILE A 24 -16.94 -1.98 3.31
N SER A 25 -17.57 -1.18 4.18
CA SER A 25 -18.07 -1.63 5.48
C SER A 25 -19.34 -2.48 5.37
N ILE A 26 -20.16 -2.24 4.34
CA ILE A 26 -21.41 -2.97 4.07
C ILE A 26 -21.12 -4.28 3.34
N GLU A 27 -20.11 -4.31 2.46
CA GLU A 27 -19.69 -5.53 1.77
C GLU A 27 -18.96 -6.48 2.74
N GLU A 28 -19.69 -7.20 3.60
CA GLU A 28 -19.10 -8.15 4.56
C GLU A 28 -18.30 -9.28 3.88
N ASP A 29 -18.65 -9.63 2.63
CA ASP A 29 -18.29 -10.92 2.04
C ASP A 29 -17.51 -10.88 0.69
N ARG A 30 -16.94 -9.75 0.28
CA ARG A 30 -16.01 -9.77 -0.88
C ARG A 30 -14.71 -10.45 -0.47
N GLN A 31 -14.56 -11.71 -0.89
CA GLN A 31 -13.32 -12.49 -1.02
C GLN A 31 -12.08 -11.72 -0.57
N LYS A 32 -11.56 -12.09 0.61
CA LYS A 32 -10.25 -11.71 1.17
C LYS A 32 -9.55 -10.59 0.38
N VAL A 33 -9.72 -9.33 0.82
CA VAL A 33 -9.20 -8.08 0.21
C VAL A 33 -7.80 -8.19 -0.42
N TYR A 34 -6.94 -9.04 0.13
CA TYR A 34 -5.64 -9.30 -0.46
C TYR A 34 -5.68 -9.93 -1.87
N ILE A 35 -6.61 -10.84 -2.15
CA ILE A 35 -6.77 -11.49 -3.46
C ILE A 35 -7.39 -10.52 -4.46
N ALA A 36 -8.41 -9.78 -4.04
CA ALA A 36 -9.21 -8.94 -4.93
C ALA A 36 -8.55 -7.58 -5.22
N PHE A 37 -7.79 -7.03 -4.27
CA PHE A 37 -7.25 -5.67 -4.36
C PHE A 37 -5.73 -5.62 -4.18
N VAL A 38 -5.20 -6.11 -3.05
CA VAL A 38 -3.77 -5.91 -2.70
C VAL A 38 -2.82 -6.60 -3.69
N TYR A 39 -2.99 -7.89 -3.97
CA TYR A 39 -2.11 -8.64 -4.86
C TYR A 39 -2.12 -8.11 -6.30
N PRO A 40 -3.30 -7.81 -6.90
CA PRO A 40 -3.35 -7.14 -8.19
C PRO A 40 -2.61 -5.78 -8.20
N MET A 41 -2.79 -4.95 -7.17
CA MET A 41 -2.10 -3.65 -7.08
C MET A 41 -0.58 -3.82 -6.92
N ILE A 42 -0.12 -4.77 -6.12
CA ILE A 42 1.32 -5.10 -5.99
C ILE A 42 1.89 -5.53 -7.35
N GLY A 43 1.17 -6.39 -8.08
CA GLY A 43 1.57 -6.82 -9.43
C GLY A 43 1.70 -5.65 -10.39
N LEU A 44 0.74 -4.70 -10.38
CA LEU A 44 0.81 -3.49 -11.19
C LEU A 44 1.99 -2.59 -10.79
N CYS A 45 2.25 -2.43 -9.48
CA CYS A 45 3.41 -1.68 -8.99
C CYS A 45 4.72 -2.31 -9.47
N ALA A 46 4.88 -3.63 -9.30
CA ALA A 46 6.08 -4.34 -9.71
C ALA A 46 6.29 -4.26 -11.23
N LEU A 47 5.23 -4.45 -12.02
CA LEU A 47 5.26 -4.33 -13.48
C LEU A 47 5.62 -2.91 -13.93
N SER A 48 5.06 -1.88 -13.27
CA SER A 48 5.36 -0.48 -13.59
C SER A 48 6.85 -0.16 -13.44
N VAL A 49 7.46 -0.65 -12.36
CA VAL A 49 8.89 -0.46 -12.05
C VAL A 49 9.76 -1.25 -13.01
N PHE A 50 9.34 -2.47 -13.37
CA PHE A 50 10.02 -3.27 -14.37
C PHE A 50 10.08 -2.53 -15.72
N ILE A 51 8.93 -2.06 -16.20
CA ILE A 51 8.83 -1.33 -17.48
C ILE A 51 9.63 -0.02 -17.42
N GLY A 52 9.46 0.78 -16.36
CA GLY A 52 10.22 2.04 -16.23
C GLY A 52 11.73 1.82 -16.12
N SER A 53 12.17 0.73 -15.50
CA SER A 53 13.59 0.35 -15.47
C SER A 53 14.12 -0.02 -16.86
N LEU A 54 13.32 -0.68 -17.71
CA LEU A 54 13.71 -0.98 -19.10
C LEU A 54 13.72 0.27 -19.98
N LEU A 55 12.77 1.20 -19.76
CA LEU A 55 12.75 2.48 -20.47
C LEU A 55 13.97 3.34 -20.15
N THR A 56 14.49 3.26 -18.92
CA THR A 56 15.67 4.03 -18.48
C THR A 56 16.99 3.36 -18.83
N ASN A 57 17.12 2.04 -18.68
CA ASN A 57 18.38 1.31 -18.88
C ASN A 57 18.50 0.63 -20.26
N GLY A 58 17.49 0.77 -21.12
CA GLY A 58 17.45 0.20 -22.46
C GLY A 58 17.01 -1.27 -22.51
N TRP A 59 16.57 -1.70 -23.70
CA TRP A 59 15.96 -3.02 -23.93
C TRP A 59 16.93 -4.10 -24.42
N GLY A 60 18.18 -3.74 -24.74
CA GLY A 60 19.08 -4.58 -25.54
C GLY A 60 20.06 -5.45 -24.77
N GLY A 61 20.22 -5.28 -23.45
CA GLY A 61 21.28 -5.91 -22.66
C GLY A 61 20.76 -6.84 -21.55
N PRO A 62 21.39 -8.01 -21.31
CA PRO A 62 21.07 -8.88 -20.17
C PRO A 62 21.16 -8.15 -18.82
N GLN A 63 22.09 -7.19 -18.70
CA GLN A 63 22.28 -6.37 -17.51
C GLN A 63 21.07 -5.47 -17.23
N SER A 64 20.47 -4.85 -18.25
CA SER A 64 19.28 -4.01 -18.09
C SER A 64 18.07 -4.81 -17.60
N PHE A 65 17.91 -6.05 -18.11
CA PHE A 65 16.90 -6.98 -17.62
C PHE A 65 17.14 -7.41 -16.19
N GLN A 66 18.39 -7.70 -15.81
CA GLN A 66 18.73 -8.05 -14.44
C GLN A 66 18.40 -6.91 -13.46
N ILE A 67 18.76 -5.67 -13.79
CA ILE A 67 18.41 -4.48 -12.99
C ILE A 67 16.89 -4.34 -12.86
N ALA A 68 16.16 -4.45 -13.97
CA ALA A 68 14.70 -4.34 -13.98
C ALA A 68 14.03 -5.43 -13.14
N MET A 69 14.50 -6.69 -13.25
CA MET A 69 14.02 -7.81 -12.45
C MET A 69 14.29 -7.61 -10.97
N THR A 70 15.51 -7.20 -10.61
CA THR A 70 15.87 -6.91 -9.22
C THR A 70 14.99 -5.81 -8.63
N ALA A 71 14.77 -4.70 -9.34
CA ALA A 71 13.93 -3.60 -8.88
C ALA A 71 12.46 -4.02 -8.73
N CYS A 72 11.94 -4.77 -9.70
CA CYS A 72 10.59 -5.36 -9.67
C CYS A 72 10.40 -6.26 -8.43
N CYS A 73 11.34 -7.17 -8.19
CA CYS A 73 11.33 -8.04 -7.01
C CYS A 73 11.40 -7.26 -5.70
N ALA A 74 12.28 -6.26 -5.62
CA ALA A 74 12.42 -5.42 -4.43
C ALA A 74 11.10 -4.74 -4.07
N VAL A 75 10.39 -4.19 -5.05
CA VAL A 75 9.09 -3.53 -4.86
C VAL A 75 8.00 -4.54 -4.48
N ALA A 76 7.94 -5.69 -5.14
CA ALA A 76 6.97 -6.73 -4.82
C ALA A 76 7.13 -7.24 -3.37
N VAL A 77 8.36 -7.55 -2.95
CA VAL A 77 8.68 -8.00 -1.59
C VAL A 77 8.39 -6.90 -0.56
N ALA A 78 8.76 -5.66 -0.85
CA ALA A 78 8.53 -4.52 0.03
C ALA A 78 7.04 -4.26 0.27
N LEU A 79 6.24 -4.22 -0.80
CA LEU A 79 4.80 -3.97 -0.67
C LEU A 79 4.08 -5.15 -0.02
N PHE A 80 4.43 -6.39 -0.38
CA PHE A 80 3.83 -7.58 0.22
C PHE A 80 4.17 -7.71 1.70
N GLY A 81 5.45 -7.71 2.04
CA GLY A 81 5.90 -7.81 3.43
C GLY A 81 5.48 -6.60 4.25
N GLY A 82 5.53 -5.40 3.66
CA GLY A 82 5.18 -4.14 4.31
C GLY A 82 3.70 -4.07 4.65
N TYR A 83 2.84 -4.55 3.77
CA TYR A 83 1.40 -4.68 4.02
C TYR A 83 1.11 -5.57 5.24
N PHE A 84 1.65 -6.78 5.29
CA PHE A 84 1.40 -7.70 6.41
C PHE A 84 2.02 -7.20 7.72
N LEU A 85 3.22 -6.64 7.65
CA LEU A 85 3.89 -6.05 8.82
C LEU A 85 3.12 -4.86 9.37
N ALA A 86 2.67 -3.94 8.50
CA ALA A 86 1.88 -2.79 8.92
C ALA A 86 0.51 -3.22 9.48
N ALA A 87 -0.18 -4.17 8.84
CA ALA A 87 -1.44 -4.69 9.35
C ALA A 87 -1.27 -5.35 10.73
N TYR A 88 -0.19 -6.11 10.93
CA TYR A 88 0.14 -6.69 12.23
C TYR A 88 0.40 -5.59 13.28
N ALA A 89 1.25 -4.62 12.96
CA ALA A 89 1.57 -3.51 13.86
C ALA A 89 0.35 -2.65 14.21
N ILE A 90 -0.55 -2.40 13.26
CA ILE A 90 -1.82 -1.68 13.49
C ILE A 90 -2.72 -2.48 14.44
N ASN A 91 -2.81 -3.81 14.27
CA ASN A 91 -3.61 -4.64 15.16
C ASN A 91 -3.05 -4.66 16.58
N GLU A 92 -1.72 -4.81 16.74
CA GLU A 92 -1.04 -4.75 18.03
C GLU A 92 -1.24 -3.39 18.72
N MET A 93 -1.10 -2.29 17.97
CA MET A 93 -1.37 -0.94 18.45
C MET A 93 -2.81 -0.80 18.98
N ARG A 94 -3.80 -1.32 18.25
CA ARG A 94 -5.22 -1.30 18.66
C ARG A 94 -5.47 -2.00 19.98
N VAL A 95 -4.87 -3.17 20.17
CA VAL A 95 -5.02 -3.96 21.39
C VAL A 95 -4.29 -3.28 22.55
N LYS A 96 -3.02 -2.92 22.37
CA LYS A 96 -2.15 -2.44 23.45
C LYS A 96 -2.40 -0.98 23.85
N MET A 97 -2.65 -0.10 22.89
CA MET A 97 -2.78 1.34 23.15
C MET A 97 -4.23 1.78 23.34
N PHE A 98 -5.18 1.07 22.73
CA PHE A 98 -6.60 1.47 22.74
C PHE A 98 -7.53 0.44 23.39
N GLY A 99 -7.00 -0.70 23.88
CA GLY A 99 -7.80 -1.72 24.58
C GLY A 99 -8.85 -2.41 23.71
N LEU A 100 -8.74 -2.33 22.38
CA LEU A 100 -9.71 -2.91 21.45
C LEU A 100 -9.48 -4.42 21.26
N VAL A 101 -10.53 -5.14 20.89
CA VAL A 101 -10.42 -6.57 20.57
C VAL A 101 -9.62 -6.78 19.29
N SER A 102 -8.66 -7.71 19.35
CA SER A 102 -7.85 -8.13 18.22
C SER A 102 -8.74 -8.67 17.09
N ASN A 103 -8.60 -8.09 15.89
CA ASN A 103 -9.31 -8.58 14.71
C ASN A 103 -8.41 -8.42 13.48
N LYS A 104 -7.62 -9.46 13.22
CA LYS A 104 -6.62 -9.48 12.14
C LYS A 104 -7.26 -9.30 10.77
N ALA A 105 -8.40 -9.94 10.52
CA ALA A 105 -9.09 -9.86 9.24
C ALA A 105 -9.56 -8.42 8.95
N LEU A 106 -10.18 -7.77 9.95
CA LEU A 106 -10.62 -6.37 9.84
C LEU A 106 -9.46 -5.42 9.55
N VAL A 107 -8.37 -5.55 10.31
CA VAL A 107 -7.19 -4.69 10.16
C VAL A 107 -6.50 -4.91 8.81
N GLN A 108 -6.44 -6.15 8.33
CA GLN A 108 -5.93 -6.45 6.99
C GLN A 108 -6.79 -5.83 5.90
N ARG A 109 -8.12 -5.91 5.99
CA ARG A 109 -9.02 -5.23 5.04
C ARG A 109 -8.79 -3.72 5.05
N PHE A 110 -8.72 -3.12 6.24
CA PHE A 110 -8.45 -1.70 6.40
C PHE A 110 -7.11 -1.28 5.79
N ALA A 111 -6.02 -1.95 6.18
CA ALA A 111 -4.69 -1.68 5.67
C ALA A 111 -4.61 -1.85 4.14
N GLY A 112 -5.27 -2.87 3.59
CA GLY A 112 -5.21 -3.19 2.17
C GLY A 112 -5.81 -2.09 1.30
N TYR A 113 -6.97 -1.56 1.69
CA TYR A 113 -7.59 -0.44 0.98
C TYR A 113 -6.89 0.90 1.26
N ALA A 114 -6.38 1.11 2.48
CA ALA A 114 -5.63 2.32 2.82
C ALA A 114 -4.32 2.47 2.01
N LEU A 115 -3.72 1.37 1.56
CA LEU A 115 -2.53 1.39 0.70
C LEU A 115 -2.78 1.86 -0.73
N VAL A 116 -4.02 2.16 -1.12
CA VAL A 116 -4.37 2.67 -2.45
C VAL A 116 -3.51 3.87 -2.88
N VAL A 117 -3.24 4.80 -1.96
CA VAL A 117 -2.42 5.99 -2.23
C VAL A 117 -0.99 5.59 -2.60
N PRO A 118 -0.22 4.87 -1.74
CA PRO A 118 1.09 4.38 -2.11
C PRO A 118 1.10 3.52 -3.38
N PHE A 119 0.09 2.68 -3.60
CA PHE A 119 0.05 1.85 -4.81
C PHE A 119 -0.06 2.68 -6.09
N LEU A 120 -0.98 3.65 -6.14
CA LEU A 120 -1.14 4.49 -7.33
C LEU A 120 0.10 5.36 -7.57
N LEU A 121 0.69 5.91 -6.51
CA LEU A 121 1.92 6.69 -6.59
C LEU A 121 3.10 5.82 -7.05
N GLN A 122 3.19 4.57 -6.58
CA GLN A 122 4.23 3.62 -7.00
C GLN A 122 4.06 3.21 -8.48
N ILE A 123 2.83 3.08 -8.97
CA ILE A 123 2.56 2.81 -10.39
C ILE A 123 3.05 3.96 -11.26
N ILE A 124 2.75 5.21 -10.88
CA ILE A 124 3.15 6.40 -11.64
C ILE A 124 4.68 6.58 -11.59
N THR A 125 5.27 6.55 -10.39
CA THR A 125 6.71 6.75 -10.21
C THR A 125 7.55 5.56 -10.68
N GLY A 126 6.98 4.37 -10.75
CA GLY A 126 7.61 3.19 -11.33
C GLY A 126 7.86 3.37 -12.82
N LEU A 127 6.93 4.00 -13.55
CA LEU A 127 7.07 4.32 -14.96
C LEU A 127 7.86 5.62 -15.19
N LEU A 128 7.60 6.64 -14.36
CA LEU A 128 8.14 7.99 -14.51
C LEU A 128 8.88 8.40 -13.21
N PRO A 129 10.15 7.95 -13.03
CA PRO A 129 10.90 8.16 -11.80
C PRO A 129 11.12 9.65 -11.45
N ASP A 130 11.08 10.55 -12.44
CA ASP A 130 11.26 12.00 -12.23
C ASP A 130 10.15 12.63 -11.36
N PHE A 131 8.96 12.01 -11.30
CA PHE A 131 7.85 12.50 -10.48
C PHE A 131 7.94 12.10 -9.01
N ARG A 132 9.05 11.49 -8.58
CA ARG A 132 9.21 10.96 -7.21
C ARG A 132 9.06 12.03 -6.12
N ILE A 133 9.50 13.26 -6.38
CA ILE A 133 9.34 14.38 -5.45
C ILE A 133 7.86 14.72 -5.25
N ILE A 134 7.09 14.78 -6.34
CA ILE A 134 5.65 15.05 -6.30
C ILE A 134 4.91 13.90 -5.61
N ALA A 135 5.31 12.65 -5.87
CA ALA A 135 4.74 11.50 -5.20
C ALA A 135 4.96 11.54 -3.69
N TRP A 136 6.12 11.97 -3.21
CA TRP A 136 6.36 12.16 -1.77
C TRP A 136 5.41 13.18 -1.14
N LEU A 137 5.11 14.27 -1.84
CA LEU A 137 4.12 15.25 -1.39
C LEU A 137 2.70 14.66 -1.36
N LEU A 138 2.31 13.96 -2.42
CA LEU A 138 0.98 13.34 -2.53
C LEU A 138 0.80 12.14 -1.58
N GLN A 139 1.90 11.53 -1.11
CA GLN A 139 1.87 10.41 -0.18
C GLN A 139 1.09 10.75 1.11
N PHE A 140 1.13 12.01 1.55
CA PHE A 140 0.39 12.48 2.73
C PHE A 140 -1.14 12.33 2.61
N TYR A 141 -1.68 12.19 1.39
CA TYR A 141 -3.11 11.94 1.18
C TYR A 141 -3.59 10.63 1.83
N ILE A 142 -2.67 9.70 2.11
CA ILE A 142 -2.97 8.49 2.89
C ILE A 142 -3.55 8.82 4.28
N VAL A 143 -3.14 9.94 4.88
CA VAL A 143 -3.65 10.41 6.18
C VAL A 143 -5.15 10.67 6.09
N TYR A 144 -5.60 11.34 5.04
CA TYR A 144 -7.01 11.63 4.82
C TYR A 144 -7.82 10.36 4.54
N VAL A 145 -7.30 9.45 3.69
CA VAL A 145 -7.96 8.16 3.43
C VAL A 145 -8.15 7.35 4.71
N ILE A 146 -7.13 7.30 5.57
CA ILE A 146 -7.18 6.59 6.86
C ILE A 146 -8.09 7.32 7.85
N TRP A 147 -8.06 8.66 7.88
CA TRP A 147 -8.92 9.47 8.73
C TRP A 147 -10.40 9.19 8.48
N GLU A 148 -10.82 9.14 7.21
CA GLU A 148 -12.20 8.82 6.83
C GLU A 148 -12.58 7.36 7.14
N GLY A 149 -11.65 6.42 6.95
CA GLY A 149 -11.94 5.00 7.20
C GLY A 149 -11.96 4.59 8.68
N ALA A 150 -11.24 5.32 9.54
CA ALA A 150 -11.11 5.00 10.97
C ALA A 150 -12.45 4.93 11.74
N PRO A 151 -13.39 5.88 11.61
CA PRO A 151 -14.70 5.77 12.27
C PRO A 151 -15.61 4.75 11.59
N ILE A 152 -15.54 4.60 10.26
CA ILE A 152 -16.48 3.78 9.49
C ILE A 152 -16.18 2.29 9.67
N LEU A 153 -14.96 1.86 9.31
CA LEU A 153 -14.60 0.44 9.32
C LEU A 153 -14.04 0.00 10.68
N MET A 154 -13.24 0.85 11.31
CA MET A 154 -12.55 0.51 12.56
C MET A 154 -13.32 0.90 13.82
N LYS A 155 -14.45 1.63 13.68
CA LYS A 155 -15.30 2.13 14.76
C LYS A 155 -14.51 2.86 15.85
N THR A 156 -13.54 3.65 15.41
CA THR A 156 -12.61 4.36 16.29
C THR A 156 -13.29 5.57 16.92
N GLU A 157 -13.20 5.71 18.25
CA GLU A 157 -13.74 6.88 18.95
C GLU A 157 -13.01 8.17 18.56
N GLU A 158 -13.72 9.30 18.56
CA GLU A 158 -13.19 10.61 18.13
C GLU A 158 -11.93 11.03 18.91
N LYS A 159 -11.89 10.76 20.22
CA LYS A 159 -10.76 11.10 21.10
C LYS A 159 -9.46 10.41 20.71
N ILE A 160 -9.53 9.19 20.17
CA ILE A 160 -8.35 8.40 19.76
C ILE A 160 -8.11 8.42 18.25
N ARG A 161 -9.07 8.90 17.45
CA ARG A 161 -9.05 8.93 15.98
C ARG A 161 -7.77 9.55 15.43
N LEU A 162 -7.39 10.74 15.91
CA LEU A 162 -6.20 11.44 15.42
C LEU A 162 -4.92 10.63 15.64
N LYS A 163 -4.74 10.09 16.84
CA LYS A 163 -3.55 9.26 17.15
C LYS A 163 -3.55 7.99 16.32
N PHE A 164 -4.68 7.30 16.21
CA PHE A 164 -4.83 6.09 15.40
C PHE A 164 -4.49 6.36 13.94
N THR A 165 -5.03 7.45 13.36
CA THR A 165 -4.78 7.83 11.98
C THR A 165 -3.29 8.09 11.75
N LEU A 166 -2.66 8.96 12.54
CA LEU A 166 -1.25 9.31 12.34
C LEU A 166 -0.32 8.10 12.45
N ILE A 167 -0.51 7.25 13.46
CA ILE A 167 0.35 6.07 13.64
C ILE A 167 0.09 5.05 12.52
N SER A 168 -1.18 4.82 12.13
CA SER A 168 -1.50 3.89 11.04
C SER A 168 -0.95 4.37 9.70
N SER A 169 -1.04 5.67 9.41
CA SER A 169 -0.42 6.27 8.22
C SER A 169 1.09 6.07 8.23
N ALA A 170 1.75 6.35 9.34
CA ALA A 170 3.20 6.16 9.48
C ALA A 170 3.58 4.69 9.24
N LEU A 171 2.88 3.74 9.86
CA LEU A 171 3.14 2.31 9.68
C LEU A 171 2.98 1.87 8.22
N LEU A 172 1.91 2.32 7.54
CA LEU A 172 1.66 1.95 6.14
C LEU A 172 2.66 2.57 5.16
N ILE A 173 3.29 3.70 5.50
CA ILE A 173 4.37 4.31 4.72
C ILE A 173 5.71 3.64 5.03
N PHE A 174 6.08 3.52 6.30
CA PHE A 174 7.42 3.13 6.72
C PHE A 174 7.65 1.63 6.65
N CYS A 175 6.67 0.76 6.90
CA CYS A 175 6.87 -0.68 6.85
C CYS A 175 7.34 -1.15 5.45
N PRO A 176 6.69 -0.77 4.33
CA PRO A 176 7.20 -1.08 3.00
C PRO A 176 8.58 -0.46 2.74
N ALA A 177 8.79 0.80 3.14
CA ALA A 177 10.06 1.50 2.91
C ALA A 177 11.25 0.84 3.62
N ILE A 178 11.08 0.39 4.86
CA ILE A 178 12.10 -0.32 5.63
C ILE A 178 12.45 -1.65 4.96
N ILE A 179 11.44 -2.42 4.55
CA ILE A 179 11.67 -3.71 3.89
C ILE A 179 12.38 -3.50 2.55
N GLN A 180 11.98 -2.50 1.77
CA GLN A 180 12.65 -2.17 0.52
C GLN A 180 14.10 -1.77 0.73
N PHE A 181 14.37 -0.96 1.76
CA PHE A 181 15.73 -0.55 2.11
C PHE A 181 16.61 -1.75 2.48
N ILE A 182 16.11 -2.63 3.35
CA ILE A 182 16.83 -3.84 3.76
C ILE A 182 17.08 -4.75 2.55
N PHE A 183 16.07 -4.99 1.73
CA PHE A 183 16.19 -5.84 0.55
C PHE A 183 17.25 -5.31 -0.43
N ASN A 184 17.18 -4.01 -0.76
CA ASN A 184 18.15 -3.38 -1.66
C ASN A 184 19.57 -3.48 -1.09
N LYS A 185 19.76 -3.25 0.22
CA LYS A 185 21.08 -3.40 0.87
C LYS A 185 21.61 -4.83 0.78
N LEU A 186 20.76 -5.82 1.03
CA LEU A 186 21.15 -7.23 0.91
C LEU A 186 21.54 -7.58 -0.53
N THR A 187 20.79 -7.11 -1.53
CA THR A 187 21.13 -7.33 -2.93
C THR A 187 22.45 -6.69 -3.34
N THR A 188 22.77 -5.50 -2.83
CA THR A 188 24.07 -4.85 -3.10
C THR A 188 25.25 -5.58 -2.46
N ILE A 189 25.04 -6.28 -1.34
CA ILE A 189 26.09 -7.05 -0.66
C ILE A 189 26.33 -8.41 -1.35
N LEU A 190 25.28 -8.99 -1.94
CA LEU A 190 25.30 -10.33 -2.53
C LEU A 190 25.73 -10.36 -4.02
N ASN A 191 25.67 -9.22 -4.72
CA ASN A 191 26.18 -9.04 -6.08
C ASN A 191 27.60 -8.47 -6.05
#